data_AF-A0AAE4T4H2-F1
#
_entry.id   AF-A0AAE4T4H2-F1
#
_cell.length_a   1.000
_cell.length_b   1.000
_cell.length_c   1.000
_cell.angle_alpha   90.00
_cell.angle_beta   90.00
_cell.angle_gamma   90.00
#
_symmetry.space_group_name_H-M   'P 1'
#
loop_
_entity.id
_entity.type
_entity.pdbx_description
1 polymer ?
#
loop_
_entity_poly.entity_id
_entity_poly.type
_entity_poly.pdbx_seq_one_letter_code
_entity_poly.pdbx_strand_id
1 'polypeptide(L)'
;MKKILSICFTLVIISCFAQGASISWKKRINTPVVINGDTIKVKEELKVLLGTNIDGSFRFVQFLNGMNEPIKSADSRASMKKQEVKFFKSDDGVYYAFTKYFCINLEAAILAKEIELIRN
;
A
#
# COMPACT_ATOMS: atom_id res chain seq x y z
N MET A 1 -37.44 -17.43 -13.62
CA MET A 1 -36.07 -17.94 -13.43
C MET A 1 -34.94 -17.01 -13.94
N LYS A 2 -35.22 -15.94 -14.72
CA LYS A 2 -34.17 -15.01 -15.21
C LYS A 2 -33.76 -13.90 -14.21
N LYS A 3 -34.49 -13.72 -13.10
CA LYS A 3 -34.27 -12.61 -12.15
C LYS A 3 -33.32 -12.94 -10.99
N ILE A 4 -33.02 -14.22 -10.75
CA ILE A 4 -32.14 -14.65 -9.65
C ILE A 4 -30.65 -14.53 -10.06
N LEU A 5 -30.35 -14.71 -11.35
CA LEU A 5 -28.99 -14.64 -11.89
C LEU A 5 -28.38 -13.23 -11.82
N SER A 6 -29.21 -12.19 -11.80
CA SER A 6 -28.75 -10.80 -11.78
C SER A 6 -28.33 -10.31 -10.39
N ILE A 7 -28.76 -10.98 -9.31
CA ILE A 7 -28.43 -10.61 -7.92
C ILE A 7 -27.05 -11.17 -7.51
N CYS A 8 -26.66 -12.33 -8.04
CA CYS A 8 -25.32 -12.89 -7.81
C CYS A 8 -24.20 -12.06 -8.45
N PHE A 9 -24.47 -11.36 -9.55
CA PHE A 9 -23.45 -10.56 -10.23
C PHE A 9 -23.10 -9.26 -9.48
N THR A 10 -24.04 -8.71 -8.70
CA THR A 10 -23.84 -7.48 -7.93
C THR A 10 -23.01 -7.72 -6.66
N LEU A 11 -23.02 -8.94 -6.11
CA LEU A 11 -22.31 -9.28 -4.88
C LEU A 11 -20.79 -9.45 -5.07
N VAL A 12 -20.33 -9.78 -6.28
CA VAL A 12 -18.89 -10.01 -6.56
C VAL A 12 -18.11 -8.70 -6.71
N ILE A 13 -18.78 -7.59 -7.02
CA ILE A 13 -18.10 -6.30 -7.28
C ILE A 13 -17.74 -5.56 -5.98
N ILE A 14 -18.41 -5.87 -4.85
CA ILE A 14 -18.23 -5.14 -3.58
C ILE A 14 -16.99 -5.63 -2.81
N SER A 15 -16.47 -6.82 -3.13
CA SER A 15 -15.34 -7.43 -2.41
C SER A 15 -13.98 -6.76 -2.68
N CYS A 16 -13.85 -5.96 -3.75
CA CYS A 16 -12.56 -5.39 -4.16
C CYS A 16 -12.16 -4.12 -3.39
N PHE A 17 -13.09 -3.49 -2.65
CA PHE A 17 -12.83 -2.23 -1.94
C PHE A 17 -12.50 -2.42 -0.44
N ALA A 18 -12.53 -3.65 0.08
CA ALA A 18 -12.34 -3.93 1.51
C ALA A 18 -10.88 -4.26 1.92
N GLN A 19 -9.95 -4.43 0.97
CA GLN A 19 -8.60 -4.93 1.28
C GLN A 19 -7.73 -3.92 2.08
N GLY A 20 -7.98 -2.61 1.97
CA GLY A 20 -7.17 -1.60 2.66
C GLY A 20 -7.34 -1.58 4.19
N ALA A 21 -8.50 -1.98 4.72
CA ALA A 21 -8.76 -1.96 6.16
C ALA A 21 -8.20 -3.18 6.90
N SER A 22 -7.97 -4.30 6.20
CA SER A 22 -7.48 -5.57 6.78
C SER A 22 -6.10 -5.43 7.40
N ILE A 23 -5.19 -4.71 6.72
CA ILE A 23 -3.79 -4.62 7.13
C ILE A 23 -3.60 -3.86 8.47
N SER A 24 -4.55 -3.02 8.87
CA SER A 24 -4.49 -2.26 10.14
C SER A 24 -4.39 -3.15 11.38
N TRP A 25 -4.98 -4.34 11.35
CA TRP A 25 -5.03 -5.26 12.49
C TRP A 25 -3.87 -6.26 12.53
N LYS A 26 -3.11 -6.36 11.44
CA LYS A 26 -2.00 -7.31 11.33
C LYS A 26 -0.85 -6.92 12.24
N LYS A 27 -0.09 -7.93 12.68
CA LYS A 27 1.05 -7.77 13.59
C LYS A 27 2.11 -6.88 12.95
N ARG A 28 2.68 -5.97 13.75
CA ARG A 28 3.83 -5.16 13.35
C ARG A 28 5.09 -6.03 13.24
N ILE A 29 5.85 -5.80 12.19
CA ILE A 29 7.14 -6.44 11.91
C ILE A 29 8.19 -5.34 11.95
N ASN A 30 9.16 -5.48 12.84
CA ASN A 30 10.27 -4.51 12.99
C ASN A 30 11.60 -5.06 12.47
N THR A 31 11.60 -6.30 11.97
CA THR A 31 12.76 -6.91 11.32
C THR A 31 12.79 -6.53 9.83
N PRO A 32 13.96 -6.58 9.19
CA PRO A 32 14.05 -6.40 7.74
C PRO A 32 13.18 -7.40 6.99
N VAL A 33 12.67 -6.99 5.83
CA VAL A 33 11.87 -7.83 4.92
C VAL A 33 12.59 -7.93 3.57
N VAL A 34 12.42 -9.06 2.88
CA VAL A 34 13.02 -9.28 1.57
C VAL A 34 11.92 -9.18 0.51
N ILE A 35 12.08 -8.25 -0.43
CA ILE A 35 11.15 -8.00 -1.53
C ILE A 35 11.93 -8.10 -2.84
N ASN A 36 11.57 -9.03 -3.71
CA ASN A 36 12.24 -9.23 -5.01
C ASN A 36 13.77 -9.37 -4.93
N GLY A 37 14.28 -9.98 -3.85
CA GLY A 37 15.71 -10.13 -3.60
C GLY A 37 16.38 -8.96 -2.88
N ASP A 38 15.69 -7.82 -2.75
CA ASP A 38 16.17 -6.66 -2.00
C ASP A 38 15.75 -6.73 -0.54
N THR A 39 16.69 -6.48 0.38
CA THR A 39 16.39 -6.40 1.82
C THR A 39 16.08 -4.98 2.21
N ILE A 40 14.85 -4.73 2.68
CA ILE A 40 14.36 -3.42 3.12
C ILE A 40 14.32 -3.41 4.65
N LYS A 41 14.93 -2.39 5.27
CA LYS A 41 15.04 -2.27 6.72
C LYS A 41 14.08 -1.23 7.28
N VAL A 42 13.72 -1.39 8.56
CA VAL A 42 13.11 -0.29 9.32
C VAL A 42 14.13 0.86 9.43
N LYS A 43 13.63 2.11 9.40
CA LYS A 43 14.41 3.36 9.29
C LYS A 43 15.03 3.64 7.93
N GLU A 44 14.83 2.77 6.94
CA GLU A 44 15.24 3.07 5.57
C GLU A 44 14.31 4.12 4.95
N GLU A 45 14.86 5.00 4.11
CA GLU A 45 14.08 6.01 3.39
C GLU A 45 13.55 5.45 2.07
N LEU A 46 12.27 5.68 1.85
CA LEU A 46 11.59 5.45 0.58
C LEU A 46 11.31 6.81 -0.06
N LYS A 47 11.57 6.92 -1.36
CA LYS A 47 11.13 8.07 -2.16
C LYS A 47 9.82 7.71 -2.85
N VAL A 48 8.78 8.49 -2.62
CA VAL A 48 7.55 8.42 -3.41
C VAL A 48 7.79 9.09 -4.76
N LEU A 49 7.46 8.42 -5.86
CA LEU A 49 7.61 8.92 -7.22
C LEU A 49 6.30 9.53 -7.71
N LEU A 50 5.86 9.22 -8.93
CA LEU A 50 4.58 9.68 -9.48
C LEU A 50 3.51 8.60 -9.31
N GLY A 51 2.27 9.03 -9.06
CA GLY A 51 1.13 8.12 -9.03
C GLY A 51 0.82 7.55 -10.42
N THR A 52 0.35 6.31 -10.47
CA THR A 52 0.12 5.57 -11.73
C THR A 52 -1.32 5.57 -12.22
N ASN A 53 -2.27 6.10 -11.44
CA ASN A 53 -3.63 6.27 -11.92
C ASN A 53 -3.73 7.45 -12.92
N ILE A 54 -4.82 7.47 -13.70
CA ILE A 54 -5.07 8.47 -14.75
C ILE A 54 -5.13 9.90 -14.18
N ASP A 55 -5.62 10.05 -12.95
CA ASP A 55 -5.71 11.32 -12.23
C ASP A 55 -4.40 11.72 -11.51
N GLY A 56 -3.34 10.93 -11.68
CA GLY A 56 -2.06 11.11 -11.00
C GLY A 56 -2.06 10.67 -9.53
N SER A 57 -3.14 10.06 -9.05
CA SER A 57 -3.17 9.41 -7.73
C SER A 57 -2.37 8.11 -7.74
N PHE A 58 -2.01 7.65 -6.54
CA PHE A 58 -1.26 6.42 -6.36
C PHE A 58 -2.19 5.22 -6.24
N ARG A 59 -1.79 4.12 -6.87
CA ARG A 59 -2.50 2.84 -6.81
C ARG A 59 -2.11 2.02 -5.60
N PHE A 60 -0.83 2.07 -5.19
CA PHE A 60 -0.25 1.21 -4.17
C PHE A 60 0.28 1.98 -2.95
N VAL A 61 0.13 3.30 -2.95
CA VAL A 61 0.42 4.19 -1.82
C VAL A 61 -0.89 4.77 -1.31
N GLN A 62 -1.18 4.58 -0.03
CA GLN A 62 -2.39 5.07 0.64
C GLN A 62 -2.03 6.01 1.78
N PHE A 63 -2.82 7.06 2.01
CA PHE A 63 -2.71 7.88 3.21
C PHE A 63 -3.12 7.10 4.46
N LEU A 64 -2.45 7.41 5.57
CA LEU A 64 -2.79 6.94 6.91
C LEU A 64 -3.57 8.01 7.69
N ASN A 65 -4.51 7.57 8.53
CA ASN A 65 -5.10 8.42 9.58
C ASN A 65 -4.21 8.44 10.85
N GLY A 66 -4.66 9.15 11.89
CA GLY A 66 -3.94 9.25 13.18
C GLY A 66 -3.78 7.92 13.93
N MET A 67 -4.49 6.87 13.54
CA MET A 67 -4.42 5.53 14.13
C MET A 67 -3.59 4.54 13.30
N ASN A 68 -2.91 5.02 12.24
CA ASN A 68 -2.19 4.21 11.24
C ASN A 68 -3.12 3.27 10.45
N GLU A 69 -4.34 3.69 10.17
CA GLU A 69 -5.23 2.97 9.27
C GLU A 69 -5.15 3.57 7.86
N PRO A 70 -4.99 2.74 6.81
CA PRO A 70 -5.08 3.21 5.43
C PRO A 70 -6.50 3.68 5.14
N ILE A 71 -6.64 4.91 4.67
CA ILE A 71 -7.96 5.53 4.44
C ILE A 71 -8.30 5.69 2.96
N LYS A 72 -7.36 6.18 2.14
CA LYS A 72 -7.57 6.43 0.72
C LYS A 72 -6.23 6.45 -0.02
N SER A 73 -6.25 6.27 -1.33
CA SER A 73 -5.09 6.46 -2.18
C SER A 73 -4.44 7.83 -1.95
N ALA A 74 -3.10 7.85 -1.96
CA ALA A 74 -2.37 9.10 -1.95
C ALA A 74 -2.66 9.87 -3.24
N ASP A 75 -2.75 11.19 -3.13
CA ASP A 75 -2.90 12.07 -4.30
C ASP A 75 -1.53 12.52 -4.81
N SER A 76 -1.50 13.14 -5.99
CA SER A 76 -0.27 13.57 -6.67
C SER A 76 0.61 14.51 -5.84
N ARG A 77 0.09 15.17 -4.79
CA ARG A 77 0.88 16.02 -3.88
C ARG A 77 1.77 15.22 -2.94
N ALA A 78 1.61 13.90 -2.89
CA ALA A 78 2.51 13.00 -2.19
C ALA A 78 3.81 12.72 -2.96
N SER A 79 3.85 13.06 -4.26
CA SER A 79 5.00 12.80 -5.12
C SER A 79 6.27 13.47 -4.62
N MET A 80 7.40 12.83 -4.89
CA MET A 80 8.76 13.27 -4.53
C MET A 80 9.05 13.37 -3.03
N LYS A 81 8.10 13.01 -2.16
CA LYS A 81 8.33 12.99 -0.71
C LYS A 81 9.19 11.80 -0.33
N LYS A 82 10.19 12.06 0.51
CA LYS A 82 10.93 11.02 1.21
C LYS A 82 10.22 10.66 2.50
N GLN A 83 10.19 9.37 2.82
CA GLN A 83 9.50 8.84 3.99
C GLN A 83 10.29 7.70 4.59
N GLU A 84 10.55 7.81 5.89
CA GLU A 84 11.18 6.74 6.67
C GLU A 84 10.17 5.61 6.95
N VAL A 85 10.60 4.37 6.76
CA VAL A 85 9.83 3.19 7.16
C VAL A 85 9.86 3.04 8.68
N LYS A 86 8.68 3.08 9.32
CA LYS A 86 8.56 2.91 10.78
C LYS A 86 8.42 1.44 11.19
N PHE A 87 7.65 0.68 10.43
CA PHE A 87 7.44 -0.75 10.63
C PHE A 87 6.82 -1.34 9.38
N PHE A 88 6.83 -2.67 9.29
CA PHE A 88 6.13 -3.42 8.26
C PHE A 88 4.91 -4.13 8.84
N LYS A 89 4.02 -4.53 7.95
CA LYS A 89 2.99 -5.53 8.21
C LYS A 89 2.86 -6.43 6.98
N SER A 90 2.30 -7.61 7.16
CA SER A 90 2.04 -8.54 6.06
C SER A 90 0.61 -9.04 6.09
N ASP A 91 0.04 -9.23 4.91
CA ASP A 91 -1.23 -9.92 4.70
C ASP A 91 -1.11 -10.81 3.46
N ASP A 92 -1.42 -12.09 3.59
CA ASP A 92 -1.34 -13.08 2.50
C ASP A 92 -0.05 -13.04 1.67
N GLY A 93 1.11 -12.92 2.35
CA GLY A 93 2.43 -12.87 1.70
C GLY A 93 2.81 -11.51 1.12
N VAL A 94 1.89 -10.54 1.09
CA VAL A 94 2.15 -9.17 0.65
C VAL A 94 2.68 -8.35 1.82
N TYR A 95 3.81 -7.67 1.62
CA TYR A 95 4.40 -6.79 2.61
C TYR A 95 4.04 -5.32 2.38
N TYR A 96 3.67 -4.68 3.48
CA TYR A 96 3.31 -3.27 3.52
C TYR A 96 4.28 -2.50 4.42
N ALA A 97 4.84 -1.41 3.90
CA ALA A 97 5.59 -0.45 4.70
C ALA A 97 4.65 0.61 5.26
N PHE A 98 4.75 0.85 6.57
CA PHE A 98 4.07 1.94 7.25
C PHE A 98 5.09 3.03 7.56
N THR A 99 4.79 4.22 7.06
CA THR A 99 5.60 5.43 7.27
C THR A 99 4.86 6.40 8.19
N LYS A 100 5.29 7.66 8.26
CA LYS A 100 4.55 8.68 9.01
C LYS A 100 3.18 8.97 8.40
N TYR A 101 3.07 8.94 7.06
CA TYR A 101 1.87 9.39 6.36
C TYR A 101 1.27 8.33 5.44
N PHE A 102 1.99 7.25 5.16
CA PHE A 102 1.61 6.31 4.11
C PHE A 102 1.67 4.84 4.55
N CYS A 103 0.71 4.07 4.05
CA CYS A 103 0.78 2.63 3.91
C CYS A 103 1.12 2.31 2.46
N ILE A 104 2.17 1.53 2.23
CA ILE A 104 2.69 1.27 0.89
C ILE A 104 2.78 -0.24 0.69
N ASN A 105 2.09 -0.78 -0.31
CA ASN A 105 2.35 -2.15 -0.77
C ASN A 105 3.71 -2.17 -1.47
N LEU A 106 4.73 -2.76 -0.82
CA LEU A 106 6.12 -2.63 -1.24
C LEU A 106 6.38 -3.21 -2.63
N GLU A 107 6.02 -4.48 -2.82
CA GLU A 107 6.29 -5.19 -4.07
C GLU A 107 5.58 -4.52 -5.25
N ALA A 108 4.28 -4.26 -5.10
CA ALA A 108 3.49 -3.66 -6.17
C ALA A 108 3.91 -2.22 -6.47
N ALA A 109 4.22 -1.41 -5.45
CA ALA A 109 4.64 -0.03 -5.64
C ALA A 109 6.04 0.08 -6.28
N ILE A 110 6.96 -0.85 -5.97
CA ILE A 110 8.27 -0.92 -6.65
C ILE A 110 8.08 -1.30 -8.12
N LEU A 111 7.31 -2.36 -8.41
CA LEU A 111 7.07 -2.82 -9.78
C LEU A 111 6.35 -1.76 -10.63
N ALA A 112 5.41 -1.02 -10.02
CA ALA A 112 4.69 0.07 -10.66
C ALA A 112 5.48 1.38 -10.76
N LYS A 113 6.71 1.44 -10.21
CA LYS A 113 7.53 2.65 -10.11
C LYS A 113 6.84 3.81 -9.39
N GLU A 114 6.00 3.50 -8.40
CA GLU A 114 5.40 4.50 -7.51
C GLU A 114 6.31 4.87 -6.35
N ILE A 115 7.28 4.00 -6.02
CA ILE A 115 8.32 4.26 -5.04
C ILE A 115 9.69 3.82 -5.54
N GLU A 116 10.73 4.36 -4.92
CA GLU A 116 12.13 3.97 -5.08
C GLU A 116 12.78 3.85 -3.70
N LEU A 117 13.63 2.83 -3.52
CA LEU A 117 14.42 2.64 -2.32
C LEU A 117 15.64 3.57 -2.36
N ILE A 118 15.80 4.45 -1.37
CA ILE A 118 17.01 5.27 -1.25
C ILE A 118 18.05 4.44 -0.49
N ARG A 119 18.96 3.81 -1.22
CA ARG A 119 20.10 3.11 -0.64
C ARG A 119 21.14 4.14 -0.20
N ASN A 120 21.41 4.21 1.10
CA ASN A 120 22.60 4.88 1.65
C ASN A 120 23.75 3.89 1.78
#